data_AF-A0A0W8FBZ6-F1
#
_entry.id   AF-A0A0W8FBZ6-F1
#
_cell.length_a   1.000
_cell.length_b   1.000
_cell.length_c   1.000
_cell.angle_alpha   90.00
_cell.angle_beta   90.00
_cell.angle_gamma   90.00
#
_symmetry.space_group_name_H-M   'P 1'
#
loop_
_entity.id
_entity.type
_entity.pdbx_description
1 polymer ?
#
loop_
_entity_poly.entity_id
_entity_poly.type
_entity_poly.pdbx_seq_one_letter_code
_entity_poly.pdbx_strand_id
1 'polypeptide(L)'
;MGGIFHSDELPAYGVTAAEVESVRVQLQAGKEYAVIMVTGPEDRARKAMDAVLVRAREAMELVPEETRRALPDGCSEYMRPLPGSARMYPETDVPSVAINEQTLEGLELPELFRARSERFGRDYGLNSELARVMAASPNYQLFEEIVSHIQLSPSIAVRALETIPIELARDGVDISALSDNHFKDALGLVAEGRIAKEGLAELFRALAERPDRSAADAAAASGLAGVDEVEVAKIVQAIVADKIDLVRSKGERAAAPLMGLVMKELRGKADGALVSAILKKEINNILSE
;
A
#
# COMPACT_ATOMS: atom_id res chain seq x y z
N MET A 1 -29.49 -10.04 -26.40
CA MET A 1 -29.79 -11.49 -26.46
C MET A 1 -29.32 -12.11 -25.15
N GLY A 2 -29.98 -13.15 -24.65
CA GLY A 2 -29.62 -13.79 -23.37
C GLY A 2 -28.45 -14.78 -23.43
N GLY A 3 -27.93 -15.05 -24.62
CA GLY A 3 -26.89 -16.07 -24.89
C GLY A 3 -27.24 -16.88 -26.13
N ILE A 4 -26.34 -17.79 -26.51
CA ILE A 4 -26.61 -18.84 -27.51
C ILE A 4 -26.65 -20.18 -26.78
N PHE A 5 -27.39 -21.14 -27.32
CA PHE A 5 -27.35 -22.54 -26.87
C PHE A 5 -26.66 -23.36 -27.95
N HIS A 6 -25.81 -24.30 -27.57
CA HIS A 6 -25.22 -25.24 -28.53
C HIS A 6 -25.25 -26.66 -28.00
N SER A 7 -25.21 -27.62 -28.92
CA SER A 7 -25.40 -29.04 -28.63
C SER A 7 -24.37 -29.66 -27.69
N ASP A 8 -23.22 -29.01 -27.43
CA ASP A 8 -22.20 -29.55 -26.53
C ASP A 8 -22.47 -29.20 -25.07
N GLU A 9 -23.27 -28.15 -24.83
CA GLU A 9 -23.77 -27.78 -23.50
C GLU A 9 -25.18 -28.33 -23.24
N LEU A 10 -25.85 -28.89 -24.26
CA LEU A 10 -27.18 -29.51 -24.13
C LEU A 10 -27.07 -31.04 -24.08
N PRO A 11 -27.90 -31.74 -23.26
CA PRO A 11 -29.07 -31.25 -22.53
C PRO A 11 -28.72 -30.53 -21.22
N ALA A 12 -29.18 -29.28 -21.08
CA ALA A 12 -29.10 -28.45 -19.89
C ALA A 12 -30.17 -27.35 -19.97
N TYR A 13 -30.23 -26.45 -18.98
CA TYR A 13 -31.13 -25.29 -18.99
C TYR A 13 -32.63 -25.61 -19.16
N GLY A 14 -33.06 -26.83 -18.80
CA GLY A 14 -34.45 -27.29 -18.90
C GLY A 14 -34.81 -27.95 -20.24
N VAL A 15 -33.88 -28.11 -21.17
CA VAL A 15 -34.09 -28.83 -22.44
C VAL A 15 -33.77 -30.31 -22.28
N THR A 16 -34.68 -31.18 -22.69
CA THR A 16 -34.54 -32.64 -22.60
C THR A 16 -33.74 -33.22 -23.78
N ALA A 17 -33.11 -34.38 -23.56
CA ALA A 17 -32.38 -35.08 -24.63
C ALA A 17 -33.28 -35.44 -25.83
N ALA A 18 -34.57 -35.73 -25.58
CA ALA A 18 -35.54 -36.00 -26.64
C ALA A 18 -35.82 -34.76 -27.51
N GLU A 19 -35.87 -33.57 -26.91
CA GLU A 19 -36.02 -32.31 -27.64
C GLU A 19 -34.78 -31.97 -28.46
N VAL A 20 -33.58 -32.19 -27.91
CA VAL A 20 -32.32 -32.02 -28.66
C VAL A 20 -32.28 -32.94 -29.88
N GLU A 21 -32.66 -34.22 -29.71
CA GLU A 21 -32.70 -35.19 -30.81
C GLU A 21 -33.75 -34.79 -31.87
N SER A 22 -34.91 -34.30 -31.44
CA SER A 22 -35.95 -33.79 -32.35
C SER A 22 -35.42 -32.65 -33.24
N VAL A 23 -34.68 -31.70 -32.65
CA VAL A 23 -34.06 -30.58 -33.39
C VAL A 23 -32.99 -31.10 -34.36
N ARG A 24 -32.15 -32.05 -33.96
CA ARG A 24 -31.14 -32.67 -34.83
C ARG A 24 -31.76 -33.35 -36.04
N VAL A 25 -32.83 -34.13 -35.82
CA VAL A 25 -33.59 -34.79 -36.88
C VAL A 25 -34.18 -33.76 -37.85
N GLN A 26 -34.78 -32.68 -37.32
CA GLN A 26 -35.36 -31.61 -38.14
C GLN A 26 -34.33 -30.85 -38.97
N LEU A 27 -33.13 -30.61 -38.43
CA LEU A 27 -32.02 -29.95 -39.12
C LEU A 27 -31.18 -30.91 -39.97
N GLN A 28 -31.50 -32.21 -39.97
CA GLN A 28 -30.73 -33.26 -40.63
C GLN A 28 -29.24 -33.26 -40.19
N ALA A 29 -28.98 -32.89 -38.94
CA ALA A 29 -27.65 -32.75 -38.37
C ALA A 29 -27.21 -34.08 -37.72
N GLY A 30 -26.28 -34.79 -38.36
CA GLY A 30 -25.62 -35.97 -37.81
C GLY A 30 -24.89 -35.70 -36.48
N LYS A 31 -24.41 -36.75 -35.82
CA LYS A 31 -23.77 -36.65 -34.49
C LYS A 31 -22.45 -35.87 -34.51
N GLU A 32 -21.81 -35.81 -35.67
CA GLU A 32 -20.59 -35.08 -35.96
C GLU A 32 -20.80 -33.57 -36.13
N TYR A 33 -22.05 -33.11 -36.27
CA TYR A 33 -22.39 -31.71 -36.38
C TYR A 33 -22.83 -31.12 -35.04
N ALA A 34 -22.34 -29.92 -34.75
CA ALA A 34 -22.87 -29.11 -33.66
C ALA A 34 -24.14 -28.37 -34.13
N VAL A 35 -25.14 -28.29 -33.26
CA VAL A 35 -26.36 -27.51 -33.49
C VAL A 35 -26.30 -26.27 -32.59
N ILE A 36 -26.52 -25.09 -33.16
CA ILE A 36 -26.56 -23.82 -32.43
C ILE A 36 -27.96 -23.23 -32.53
N MET A 37 -28.50 -22.80 -31.41
CA MET A 37 -29.83 -22.21 -31.27
C MET A 37 -29.73 -20.84 -30.60
N VAL A 38 -30.56 -19.92 -31.07
CA VAL A 38 -30.60 -18.55 -30.57
C VAL A 38 -32.06 -18.20 -30.30
N THR A 39 -32.36 -17.77 -29.07
CA THR A 39 -33.74 -17.45 -28.64
C THR A 39 -33.91 -15.94 -28.43
N GLY A 40 -35.02 -15.41 -28.89
CA GLY A 40 -35.36 -13.99 -28.78
C GLY A 40 -36.28 -13.52 -29.91
N PRO A 41 -36.59 -12.21 -29.96
CA PRO A 41 -37.31 -11.63 -31.09
C PRO A 41 -36.63 -11.97 -32.42
N GLU A 42 -37.41 -12.33 -33.44
CA GLU A 42 -36.89 -12.90 -34.70
C GLU A 42 -35.82 -12.02 -35.36
N ASP A 43 -36.03 -10.69 -35.36
CA ASP A 43 -35.13 -9.70 -35.93
C ASP A 43 -33.74 -9.70 -35.26
N ARG A 44 -33.69 -9.90 -33.94
CA ARG A 44 -32.44 -9.97 -33.16
C ARG A 44 -31.82 -11.35 -33.22
N ALA A 45 -32.64 -12.40 -33.20
CA ALA A 45 -32.18 -13.77 -33.31
C ALA A 45 -31.47 -14.04 -34.64
N ARG A 46 -32.02 -13.51 -35.75
CA ARG A 46 -31.41 -13.62 -37.07
C ARG A 46 -30.03 -12.95 -37.13
N LYS A 47 -29.91 -11.71 -36.65
CA LYS A 47 -28.62 -10.98 -36.60
C LYS A 47 -27.57 -11.67 -35.71
N ALA A 48 -28.01 -12.22 -34.58
CA ALA A 48 -27.13 -12.97 -33.70
C ALA A 48 -26.65 -14.28 -34.35
N MET A 49 -27.54 -14.98 -35.07
CA MET A 49 -27.16 -16.17 -35.83
C MET A 49 -26.15 -15.83 -36.95
N ASP A 50 -26.33 -14.71 -37.65
CA ASP A 50 -25.37 -14.25 -38.67
C ASP A 50 -23.96 -14.03 -38.06
N ALA A 51 -23.88 -13.43 -36.86
CA ALA A 51 -22.61 -13.23 -36.15
C ALA A 51 -21.98 -14.55 -35.70
N VAL A 52 -22.78 -15.52 -35.23
CA VAL A 52 -22.31 -16.88 -34.90
C VAL A 52 -21.74 -17.56 -36.12
N LEU A 53 -22.41 -17.47 -37.27
CA LEU A 53 -21.94 -18.09 -38.52
C LEU A 53 -20.62 -17.49 -39.00
N VAL A 54 -20.44 -16.18 -38.90
CA VAL A 54 -19.16 -15.52 -39.18
C VAL A 54 -18.08 -16.08 -38.26
N ARG A 55 -18.35 -16.14 -36.95
CA ARG A 55 -17.37 -16.63 -35.97
C ARG A 55 -17.03 -18.11 -36.16
N ALA A 56 -18.01 -18.94 -36.50
CA ALA A 56 -17.81 -20.36 -36.76
C ALA A 56 -16.91 -20.58 -37.99
N ARG A 57 -17.09 -19.78 -39.06
CA ARG A 57 -16.20 -19.82 -40.24
C ARG A 57 -14.79 -19.37 -39.90
N GLU A 58 -14.63 -18.25 -39.18
CA GLU A 58 -13.32 -17.77 -38.73
C GLU A 58 -12.60 -18.84 -37.91
N ALA A 59 -13.28 -19.46 -36.94
CA ALA A 59 -12.69 -20.48 -36.06
C ALA A 59 -12.20 -21.74 -36.80
N MET A 60 -12.74 -22.02 -37.99
CA MET A 60 -12.27 -23.12 -38.83
C MET A 60 -11.02 -22.78 -39.65
N GLU A 61 -10.74 -21.49 -39.87
CA GLU A 61 -9.67 -21.03 -40.76
C GLU A 61 -8.49 -20.41 -40.01
N LEU A 62 -8.74 -19.59 -38.98
CA LEU A 62 -7.72 -18.80 -38.30
C LEU A 62 -8.13 -18.34 -36.89
N VAL A 63 -7.16 -17.79 -36.16
CA VAL A 63 -7.44 -17.02 -34.95
C VAL A 63 -7.65 -15.56 -35.36
N PRO A 64 -8.87 -15.00 -35.22
CA PRO A 64 -9.19 -13.68 -35.77
C PRO A 64 -8.55 -12.54 -34.98
N GLU A 65 -8.21 -11.47 -35.69
CA GLU A 65 -7.68 -10.25 -35.10
C GLU A 65 -8.81 -9.44 -34.45
N GLU A 66 -8.75 -9.29 -33.14
CA GLU A 66 -9.83 -8.68 -32.37
C GLU A 66 -9.34 -7.92 -31.13
N THR A 67 -10.12 -6.92 -30.73
CA THR A 67 -9.90 -6.24 -29.46
C THR A 67 -10.56 -7.04 -28.35
N ARG A 68 -9.76 -7.42 -27.34
CA ARG A 68 -10.22 -8.17 -26.17
C ARG A 68 -9.91 -7.41 -24.89
N ARG A 69 -10.74 -7.55 -23.86
CA ARG A 69 -10.48 -7.00 -22.53
C ARG A 69 -9.95 -8.09 -21.60
N ALA A 70 -9.01 -7.75 -20.72
CA ALA A 70 -8.51 -8.67 -19.70
C ALA A 70 -9.55 -8.88 -18.59
N LEU A 71 -9.60 -10.10 -18.06
CA LEU A 71 -10.44 -10.49 -16.94
C LEU A 71 -9.58 -10.80 -15.69
N PRO A 72 -10.15 -10.74 -14.47
CA PRO A 72 -9.39 -10.98 -13.24
C PRO A 72 -8.79 -12.37 -13.10
N ASP A 73 -9.34 -13.36 -13.80
CA ASP A 73 -8.85 -14.74 -13.86
C ASP A 73 -7.67 -14.92 -14.82
N GLY A 74 -7.22 -13.86 -15.48
CA GLY A 74 -6.16 -13.89 -16.49
C GLY A 74 -6.66 -14.28 -17.89
N CYS A 75 -7.96 -14.55 -18.05
CA CYS A 75 -8.57 -14.74 -19.36
C CYS A 75 -8.84 -13.39 -20.03
N SER A 76 -9.39 -13.44 -21.24
CA SER A 76 -9.87 -12.25 -21.93
C SER A 76 -11.22 -12.51 -22.59
N GLU A 77 -12.02 -11.47 -22.77
CA GLU A 77 -13.29 -11.53 -23.49
C GLU A 77 -13.28 -10.61 -24.73
N TYR A 78 -13.98 -11.03 -25.78
CA TYR A 78 -14.13 -10.25 -27.01
C TYR A 78 -14.89 -8.94 -26.75
N MET A 79 -14.40 -7.84 -27.32
CA MET A 79 -15.09 -6.55 -27.31
C MET A 79 -15.61 -6.15 -28.70
N ARG A 80 -14.70 -6.10 -29.67
CA ARG A 80 -14.97 -5.59 -31.02
C ARG A 80 -13.91 -6.09 -32.01
N PRO A 81 -14.17 -6.03 -33.33
CA PRO A 81 -13.14 -6.30 -34.33
C PRO A 81 -11.97 -5.35 -34.18
N LEU A 82 -10.77 -5.78 -34.61
CA LEU A 82 -9.61 -4.90 -34.58
C LEU A 82 -9.91 -3.65 -35.43
N PRO A 83 -9.72 -2.43 -34.90
CA PRO A 83 -9.86 -1.22 -35.70
C PRO A 83 -8.93 -1.30 -36.91
N GLY A 84 -9.41 -0.87 -38.08
CA GLY A 84 -8.58 -0.76 -39.28
C GLY A 84 -7.45 0.24 -39.10
N SER A 85 -6.53 0.30 -40.07
CA SER A 85 -5.40 1.22 -40.03
C SER A 85 -5.87 2.68 -39.90
N ALA A 86 -5.31 3.38 -38.91
CA ALA A 86 -5.56 4.81 -38.75
C ALA A 86 -5.03 5.55 -39.98
N ARG A 87 -5.87 6.41 -40.57
CA ARG A 87 -5.46 7.30 -41.65
C ARG A 87 -4.71 8.47 -41.04
N MET A 88 -3.38 8.36 -40.95
CA MET A 88 -2.52 9.40 -40.42
C MET A 88 -2.14 10.37 -41.55
N TYR A 89 -2.27 11.66 -41.30
CA TYR A 89 -1.70 12.73 -42.12
C TYR A 89 -1.00 13.73 -41.17
N PRO A 90 0.00 14.49 -41.64
CA PRO A 90 0.62 15.52 -40.82
C PRO A 90 -0.42 16.53 -40.36
N GLU A 91 -0.47 16.80 -39.05
CA GLU A 91 -1.29 17.88 -38.50
C GLU A 91 -0.80 19.22 -39.08
N THR A 92 -1.65 19.90 -39.83
CA THR A 92 -1.29 21.15 -40.53
C THR A 92 -1.51 22.38 -39.67
N ASP A 93 -2.34 22.28 -38.63
CA ASP A 93 -2.63 23.40 -37.72
C ASP A 93 -1.51 23.61 -36.70
N VAL A 94 -0.63 22.62 -36.53
CA VAL A 94 0.49 22.65 -35.59
C VAL A 94 1.82 22.70 -36.34
N PRO A 95 2.60 23.79 -36.21
CA PRO A 95 3.95 23.84 -36.77
C PRO A 95 4.83 22.70 -36.23
N SER A 96 5.72 22.20 -37.09
CA SER A 96 6.69 21.17 -36.67
C SER A 96 7.63 21.71 -35.59
N VAL A 97 7.83 20.93 -34.54
CA VAL A 97 8.77 21.26 -33.45
C VAL A 97 10.10 20.56 -33.71
N ALA A 98 11.14 21.34 -34.00
CA ALA A 98 12.50 20.82 -34.14
C ALA A 98 13.16 20.70 -32.76
N ILE A 99 13.56 19.49 -32.38
CA ILE A 99 14.34 19.24 -31.16
C ILE A 99 15.83 19.35 -31.53
N ASN A 100 16.53 20.35 -31.00
CA ASN A 100 17.95 20.57 -31.25
C ASN A 100 18.82 20.10 -30.07
N GLU A 101 20.14 20.05 -30.27
CA GLU A 101 21.09 19.62 -29.23
C GLU A 101 21.01 20.49 -27.98
N GLN A 102 20.86 21.82 -28.13
CA GLN A 102 20.71 22.74 -26.99
C GLN A 102 19.48 22.41 -26.13
N THR A 103 18.36 22.05 -26.76
CA THR A 103 17.14 21.61 -26.07
C THR A 103 17.38 20.32 -25.30
N LEU A 104 18.12 19.37 -25.89
CA LEU A 104 18.44 18.10 -25.24
C LEU A 104 19.43 18.28 -24.08
N GLU A 105 20.47 19.09 -24.27
CA GLU A 105 21.48 19.39 -23.25
C GLU A 105 20.89 20.19 -22.08
N GLY A 106 19.85 20.99 -22.33
CA GLY A 106 19.12 21.72 -21.30
C GLY A 106 18.14 20.87 -20.48
N LEU A 107 17.96 19.58 -20.78
CA LEU A 107 17.06 18.71 -20.03
C LEU A 107 17.71 18.25 -18.72
N GLU A 108 17.12 18.65 -17.59
CA GLU A 108 17.46 18.09 -16.29
C GLU A 108 16.69 16.79 -16.07
N LEU A 109 17.40 15.66 -16.18
CA LEU A 109 16.81 14.35 -15.91
C LEU A 109 16.71 14.11 -14.40
N PRO A 110 15.52 13.78 -13.88
CA PRO A 110 15.39 13.45 -12.47
C PRO A 110 16.11 12.14 -12.15
N GLU A 111 16.55 12.03 -10.90
CA GLU A 111 17.13 10.78 -10.39
C GLU A 111 16.12 9.63 -10.46
N LEU A 112 16.53 8.51 -11.06
CA LEU A 112 15.70 7.29 -11.11
C LEU A 112 15.52 6.70 -9.70
N PHE A 113 14.36 6.12 -9.41
CA PHE A 113 14.08 5.51 -8.10
C PHE A 113 15.13 4.50 -7.64
N ARG A 114 15.68 3.72 -8.58
CA ARG A 114 16.76 2.77 -8.27
C ARG A 114 18.04 3.49 -7.82
N ALA A 115 18.47 4.50 -8.58
CA ALA A 115 19.66 5.28 -8.26
C ALA A 115 19.49 6.00 -6.92
N ARG A 116 18.31 6.59 -6.68
CA ARG A 116 17.96 7.22 -5.40
C ARG A 116 17.97 6.24 -4.24
N SER A 117 17.43 5.05 -4.41
CA SER A 117 17.43 4.01 -3.37
C SER A 117 18.86 3.56 -3.03
N GLU A 118 19.72 3.36 -4.03
CA GLU A 118 21.13 3.04 -3.82
C GLU A 118 21.87 4.18 -3.10
N ARG A 119 21.61 5.43 -3.50
CA ARG A 119 22.15 6.63 -2.86
C ARG A 119 21.69 6.75 -1.41
N PHE A 120 20.41 6.56 -1.12
CA PHE A 120 19.87 6.62 0.24
C PHE A 120 20.46 5.55 1.17
N GLY A 121 20.75 4.37 0.64
CA GLY A 121 21.48 3.34 1.39
C GLY A 121 22.92 3.76 1.71
N ARG A 122 23.63 4.36 0.74
CA ARG A 122 25.03 4.80 0.89
C ARG A 122 25.18 6.04 1.76
N ASP A 123 24.39 7.07 1.49
CA ASP A 123 24.56 8.42 2.05
C ASP A 123 23.87 8.56 3.41
N TYR A 124 22.76 7.85 3.64
CA TYR A 124 21.98 7.91 4.88
C TYR A 124 21.98 6.59 5.68
N GLY A 125 22.68 5.56 5.21
CA GLY A 125 22.77 4.27 5.93
C GLY A 125 21.43 3.53 6.05
N LEU A 126 20.45 3.84 5.19
CA LEU A 126 19.16 3.15 5.20
C LEU A 126 19.33 1.71 4.71
N ASN A 127 18.58 0.79 5.31
CA ASN A 127 18.50 -0.56 4.78
C ASN A 127 17.79 -0.55 3.41
N SER A 128 17.95 -1.62 2.63
CA SER A 128 17.43 -1.70 1.26
C SER A 128 15.91 -1.53 1.16
N GLU A 129 15.16 -1.91 2.21
CA GLU A 129 13.70 -1.81 2.23
C GLU A 129 13.27 -0.37 2.47
N LEU A 130 13.75 0.26 3.53
CA LEU A 130 13.46 1.67 3.85
C LEU A 130 13.96 2.61 2.76
N ALA A 131 15.12 2.34 2.18
CA ALA A 131 15.66 3.12 1.08
C ALA A 131 14.76 3.04 -0.16
N ARG A 132 14.20 1.87 -0.48
CA ARG A 132 13.27 1.70 -1.60
C ARG A 132 11.96 2.42 -1.36
N VAL A 133 11.40 2.27 -0.15
CA VAL A 133 10.17 2.96 0.26
C VAL A 133 10.34 4.47 0.13
N MET A 134 11.39 5.03 0.73
CA MET A 134 11.62 6.47 0.69
C MET A 134 12.00 6.97 -0.71
N ALA A 135 12.71 6.18 -1.51
CA ALA A 135 13.06 6.59 -2.88
C ALA A 135 11.83 6.75 -3.79
N ALA A 136 10.79 5.94 -3.59
CA ALA A 136 9.54 5.99 -4.33
C ALA A 136 8.50 6.95 -3.70
N SER A 137 8.77 7.45 -2.50
CA SER A 137 7.87 8.34 -1.78
C SER A 137 7.83 9.73 -2.41
N PRO A 138 6.65 10.40 -2.45
CA PRO A 138 6.56 11.82 -2.79
C PRO A 138 7.29 12.71 -1.77
N ASN A 139 7.48 12.24 -0.53
CA ASN A 139 8.09 12.98 0.58
C ASN A 139 9.63 12.90 0.61
N TYR A 140 10.27 12.35 -0.43
CA TYR A 140 11.73 12.15 -0.43
C TYR A 140 12.51 13.45 -0.24
N GLN A 141 12.03 14.57 -0.80
CA GLN A 141 12.69 15.88 -0.64
C GLN A 141 12.61 16.37 0.81
N LEU A 142 11.44 16.21 1.44
CA LEU A 142 11.23 16.54 2.85
C LEU A 142 12.11 15.68 3.75
N PHE A 143 12.25 14.38 3.43
CA PHE A 143 13.17 13.49 4.12
C PHE A 143 14.63 13.97 4.03
N GLU A 144 15.10 14.32 2.82
CA GLU A 144 16.47 14.82 2.63
C GLU A 144 16.71 16.13 3.39
N GLU A 145 15.74 17.04 3.37
CA GLU A 145 15.79 18.29 4.13
C GLU A 145 15.90 18.00 5.64
N ILE A 146 15.04 17.15 6.19
CA ILE A 146 15.03 16.78 7.61
C ILE A 146 16.37 16.16 8.02
N VAL A 147 16.85 15.16 7.27
CA VAL A 147 18.08 14.44 7.63
C VAL A 147 19.32 15.32 7.47
N SER A 148 19.28 16.34 6.62
CA SER A 148 20.37 17.30 6.47
C SER A 148 20.48 18.31 7.63
N HIS A 149 19.37 18.63 8.31
CA HIS A 149 19.31 19.65 9.35
C HIS A 149 19.18 19.10 10.77
N ILE A 150 18.63 17.90 10.93
CA ILE A 150 18.30 17.32 12.23
C ILE A 150 19.17 16.08 12.48
N GLN A 151 19.85 16.05 13.62
CA GLN A 151 20.59 14.86 14.06
C GLN A 151 19.63 13.79 14.57
N LEU A 152 19.04 13.04 13.65
CA LEU A 152 18.13 11.95 13.93
C LEU A 152 18.48 10.73 13.07
N SER A 153 18.19 9.53 13.57
CA SER A 153 18.32 8.32 12.76
C SER A 153 17.42 8.43 11.52
N PRO A 154 17.97 8.27 10.29
CA PRO A 154 17.19 8.35 9.06
C PRO A 154 16.01 7.37 9.02
N SER A 155 16.15 6.21 9.67
CA SER A 155 15.07 5.22 9.80
C SER A 155 13.85 5.77 10.56
N ILE A 156 14.06 6.66 11.55
CA ILE A 156 12.96 7.30 12.29
C ILE A 156 12.26 8.32 11.39
N ALA A 157 13.00 9.08 10.58
CA ALA A 157 12.42 10.01 9.61
C ALA A 157 11.59 9.26 8.56
N VAL A 158 12.08 8.13 8.03
CA VAL A 158 11.30 7.28 7.11
C VAL A 158 10.02 6.79 7.78
N ARG A 159 10.10 6.30 9.02
CA ARG A 159 8.93 5.84 9.77
C ARG A 159 7.91 6.97 9.98
N ALA A 160 8.37 8.18 10.30
CA ALA A 160 7.51 9.33 10.55
C ALA A 160 6.81 9.85 9.29
N LEU A 161 7.48 9.80 8.14
CA LEU A 161 6.93 10.31 6.87
C LEU A 161 6.06 9.28 6.13
N GLU A 162 6.35 7.98 6.26
CA GLU A 162 5.67 6.94 5.48
C GLU A 162 4.85 5.99 6.35
N THR A 163 5.42 5.44 7.41
CA THR A 163 4.76 4.37 8.18
C THR A 163 3.63 4.91 9.06
N ILE A 164 3.92 5.91 9.90
CA ILE A 164 2.95 6.45 10.87
C ILE A 164 1.73 7.08 10.16
N PRO A 165 1.88 7.87 9.08
CA PRO A 165 0.73 8.43 8.38
C PRO A 165 -0.21 7.35 7.81
N ILE A 166 0.34 6.24 7.30
CA ILE A 166 -0.46 5.09 6.82
C ILE A 166 -1.21 4.42 7.98
N GLU A 167 -0.55 4.24 9.13
CA GLU A 167 -1.18 3.69 10.35
C GLU A 167 -2.34 4.58 10.81
N LEU A 168 -2.12 5.89 10.90
CA LEU A 168 -3.12 6.86 11.33
C LEU A 168 -4.27 7.00 10.33
N ALA A 169 -4.01 6.93 9.03
CA ALA A 169 -5.07 6.93 8.01
C ALA A 169 -6.00 5.71 8.13
N ARG A 170 -5.45 4.54 8.49
CA ARG A 170 -6.25 3.33 8.76
C ARG A 170 -7.13 3.48 10.00
N ASP A 171 -6.68 4.25 10.98
CA ASP A 171 -7.43 4.61 12.19
C ASP A 171 -8.45 5.74 11.97
N GLY A 172 -8.58 6.26 10.74
CA GLY A 172 -9.53 7.30 10.38
C GLY A 172 -9.07 8.74 10.71
N VAL A 173 -7.78 8.94 10.97
CA VAL A 173 -7.20 10.28 11.18
C VAL A 173 -6.95 10.96 9.84
N ASP A 174 -7.30 12.25 9.74
CA ASP A 174 -7.06 13.04 8.53
C ASP A 174 -5.60 13.48 8.42
N ILE A 175 -4.83 12.75 7.62
CA ILE A 175 -3.40 13.04 7.37
C ILE A 175 -3.21 14.30 6.54
N SER A 176 -4.21 14.71 5.74
CA SER A 176 -4.07 15.91 4.89
C SER A 176 -3.98 17.20 5.69
N ALA A 177 -4.37 17.16 6.97
CA ALA A 177 -4.18 18.26 7.92
C ALA A 177 -2.72 18.43 8.39
N LEU A 178 -1.85 17.44 8.16
CA LEU A 178 -0.43 17.51 8.54
C LEU A 178 0.38 18.22 7.45
N SER A 179 1.03 19.30 7.83
CA SER A 179 1.96 20.05 6.96
C SER A 179 3.39 19.55 7.11
N ASP A 180 4.25 19.86 6.14
CA ASP A 180 5.68 19.59 6.19
C ASP A 180 6.33 20.14 7.48
N ASN A 181 5.88 21.31 7.94
CA ASN A 181 6.35 21.91 9.19
C ASN A 181 5.97 21.06 10.41
N HIS A 182 4.79 20.44 10.42
CA HIS A 182 4.40 19.53 11.50
C HIS A 182 5.36 18.34 11.59
N PHE A 183 5.77 17.78 10.46
CA PHE A 183 6.76 16.69 10.43
C PHE A 183 8.14 17.16 10.91
N LYS A 184 8.61 18.31 10.41
CA LYS A 184 9.90 18.90 10.82
C LYS A 184 9.95 19.18 12.32
N ASP A 185 8.94 19.87 12.85
CA ASP A 185 8.87 20.24 14.26
C ASP A 185 8.77 19.01 15.17
N ALA A 186 7.94 18.03 14.81
CA ALA A 186 7.83 16.79 15.57
C ALA A 186 9.15 16.01 15.62
N LEU A 187 9.86 15.92 14.49
CA LEU A 187 11.15 15.23 14.42
C LEU A 187 12.26 16.03 15.12
N GLY A 188 12.18 17.35 15.11
CA GLY A 188 13.04 18.24 15.92
C GLY A 188 12.88 17.97 17.41
N LEU A 189 11.65 17.85 17.91
CA LEU A 189 11.39 17.54 19.32
C LEU A 189 11.94 16.17 19.74
N VAL A 190 11.93 15.19 18.84
CA VAL A 190 12.55 13.88 19.09
C VAL A 190 14.07 13.98 19.11
N ALA A 191 14.67 14.74 18.20
CA ALA A 191 16.12 14.95 18.16
C ALA A 191 16.64 15.70 19.40
N GLU A 192 15.85 16.64 19.94
CA GLU A 192 16.14 17.35 21.19
C GLU A 192 15.93 16.47 22.44
N GLY A 193 15.39 15.25 22.29
CA GLY A 193 15.05 14.37 23.42
C GLY A 193 13.83 14.81 24.22
N ARG A 194 13.08 15.80 23.74
CA ARG A 194 11.86 16.31 24.40
C ARG A 194 10.67 15.38 24.26
N ILE A 195 10.71 14.47 23.30
CA ILE A 195 9.68 13.45 23.05
C ILE A 195 10.37 12.14 22.67
N ALA A 196 9.84 11.00 23.14
CA ALA A 196 10.33 9.70 22.70
C ALA A 196 9.83 9.37 21.28
N LYS A 197 10.64 8.65 20.49
CA LYS A 197 10.28 8.21 19.12
C LYS A 197 8.97 7.40 19.05
N GLU A 198 8.57 6.75 20.14
CA GLU A 198 7.31 6.03 20.30
C GLU A 198 6.09 6.99 20.36
N GLY A 199 6.28 8.22 20.84
CA GLY A 199 5.25 9.25 20.97
C GLY A 199 4.85 9.94 19.66
N LEU A 200 5.62 9.74 18.58
CA LEU A 200 5.37 10.40 17.28
C LEU A 200 3.97 10.13 16.73
N ALA A 201 3.44 8.90 16.88
CA ALA A 201 2.12 8.57 16.38
C ALA A 201 1.00 9.31 17.13
N GLU A 202 1.12 9.43 18.45
CA GLU A 202 0.17 10.19 19.27
C GLU A 202 0.30 11.69 19.03
N LEU A 203 1.52 12.19 18.80
CA LEU A 203 1.76 13.58 18.44
C LEU A 203 1.14 13.94 17.08
N PHE A 204 1.36 13.13 16.05
CA PHE A 204 0.75 13.37 14.73
C PHE A 204 -0.76 13.26 14.76
N ARG A 205 -1.33 12.36 15.57
CA ARG A 205 -2.78 12.34 15.80
C ARG A 205 -3.27 13.66 16.40
N ALA A 206 -2.62 14.15 17.45
CA ALA A 206 -2.99 15.41 18.09
C ALA A 206 -2.85 16.62 17.16
N LEU A 207 -1.82 16.64 16.32
CA LEU A 207 -1.60 17.68 15.31
C LEU A 207 -2.61 17.59 14.15
N ALA A 208 -3.01 16.40 13.74
CA ALA A 208 -4.06 16.23 12.73
C ALA A 208 -5.44 16.70 13.24
N GLU A 209 -5.74 16.47 14.52
CA GLU A 209 -6.97 16.95 15.15
C GLU A 209 -6.99 18.47 15.36
N ARG A 210 -5.83 19.09 15.61
CA ARG A 210 -5.66 20.54 15.84
C ARG A 210 -4.41 21.06 15.13
N PRO A 211 -4.48 21.29 13.80
CA PRO A 211 -3.33 21.68 12.98
C PRO A 211 -2.86 23.12 13.22
N ASP A 212 -3.61 23.91 13.97
CA ASP A 212 -3.27 25.27 14.40
C ASP A 212 -2.27 25.31 15.56
N ARG A 213 -2.02 24.17 16.23
CA ARG A 213 -1.12 24.08 17.38
C ARG A 213 0.31 23.82 16.96
N SER A 214 1.25 24.37 17.74
CA SER A 214 2.66 23.98 17.63
C SER A 214 2.87 22.53 18.07
N ALA A 215 3.87 21.85 17.51
CA ALA A 215 4.23 20.49 17.92
C ALA A 215 4.57 20.40 19.42
N ALA A 216 5.19 21.44 19.99
CA ALA A 216 5.51 21.51 21.40
C ALA A 216 4.25 21.57 22.29
N ASP A 217 3.26 22.39 21.91
CA ASP A 217 2.00 22.51 22.65
C ASP A 217 1.16 21.24 22.53
N ALA A 218 1.13 20.63 21.34
CA ALA A 218 0.44 19.36 21.11
C ALA A 218 1.07 18.23 21.94
N ALA A 219 2.39 18.18 22.03
CA ALA A 219 3.10 17.21 22.86
C ALA A 219 2.79 17.39 24.35
N ALA A 220 2.80 18.64 24.84
CA ALA A 220 2.48 18.95 26.23
C ALA A 220 1.02 18.59 26.57
N ALA A 221 0.06 18.93 25.69
CA ALA A 221 -1.35 18.60 25.87
C ALA A 221 -1.62 17.08 25.88
N SER A 222 -0.87 16.32 25.10
CA SER A 222 -0.94 14.86 25.05
C SER A 222 -0.11 14.16 26.12
N GLY A 223 0.59 14.90 27.00
CA GLY A 223 1.42 14.33 28.04
C GLY A 223 2.64 13.55 27.52
N LEU A 224 3.12 13.88 26.32
CA LEU A 224 4.24 13.23 25.63
C LEU A 224 5.60 13.84 25.98
N ALA A 225 5.64 14.71 26.99
CA ALA A 225 6.89 15.29 27.46
C ALA A 225 7.86 14.17 27.89
N GLY A 226 9.05 14.22 27.32
CA GLY A 226 10.16 13.33 27.62
C GLY A 226 10.47 13.37 29.11
N VAL A 227 10.72 12.20 29.68
CA VAL A 227 11.08 12.04 31.07
C VAL A 227 12.57 11.72 31.15
N ASP A 228 13.31 12.41 32.01
CA ASP A 228 14.75 12.18 32.18
C ASP A 228 15.04 10.76 32.69
N GLU A 229 16.23 10.24 32.38
CA GLU A 229 16.67 8.90 32.79
C GLU A 229 16.53 8.66 34.29
N VAL A 230 16.77 9.68 35.12
CA VAL A 230 16.64 9.61 36.58
C VAL A 230 15.19 9.37 37.02
N GLU A 231 14.24 10.02 36.36
CA GLU A 231 12.83 9.89 36.68
C GLU A 231 12.27 8.57 36.12
N VAL A 232 12.71 8.15 34.93
CA VAL A 232 12.44 6.80 34.41
C VAL A 232 12.92 5.73 35.40
N ALA A 233 14.14 5.86 35.92
CA ALA A 233 14.70 4.93 36.90
C ALA A 233 13.87 4.87 38.19
N LYS A 234 13.41 6.02 38.71
CA LYS A 234 12.53 6.07 39.90
C LYS A 234 11.20 5.36 39.67
N ILE A 235 10.57 5.58 38.52
CA ILE A 235 9.28 4.95 38.17
C ILE A 235 9.47 3.43 38.03
N VAL A 236 10.52 3.00 37.34
CA VAL A 236 10.86 1.57 37.20
C VAL A 236 11.11 0.94 38.57
N GLN A 237 11.91 1.59 39.43
CA GLN A 237 12.19 1.13 40.79
C GLN A 237 10.93 0.98 41.63
N ALA A 238 10.03 1.96 41.59
CA ALA A 238 8.77 1.92 42.32
C ALA A 238 7.89 0.74 41.88
N ILE A 239 7.76 0.51 40.57
CA ILE A 239 6.95 -0.59 40.00
C ILE A 239 7.58 -1.95 40.33
N VAL A 240 8.91 -2.06 40.25
CA VAL A 240 9.63 -3.29 40.57
C VAL A 240 9.53 -3.60 42.07
N ALA A 241 9.65 -2.60 42.94
CA ALA A 241 9.48 -2.75 44.38
C ALA A 241 8.05 -3.20 44.77
N ASP A 242 7.02 -2.61 44.15
CA ASP A 242 5.61 -2.98 44.37
C ASP A 242 5.29 -4.41 43.87
N LYS A 243 6.16 -4.99 43.03
CA LYS A 243 5.99 -6.32 42.43
C LYS A 243 7.20 -7.23 42.67
N ILE A 244 7.87 -7.06 43.80
CA ILE A 244 9.08 -7.82 44.14
C ILE A 244 8.85 -9.33 44.18
N ASP A 245 7.66 -9.78 44.61
CA ASP A 245 7.28 -11.20 44.65
C ASP A 245 7.23 -11.82 43.25
N LEU A 246 6.86 -11.02 42.24
CA LEU A 246 6.85 -11.45 40.84
C LEU A 246 8.27 -11.63 40.32
N VAL A 247 9.20 -10.76 40.72
CA VAL A 247 10.63 -10.86 40.39
C VAL A 247 11.24 -12.10 41.03
N ARG A 248 10.98 -12.33 42.33
CA ARG A 248 11.52 -13.49 43.06
C ARG A 248 10.96 -14.82 42.56
N SER A 249 9.69 -14.88 42.16
CA SER A 249 9.06 -16.11 41.68
C SER A 249 9.41 -16.47 40.23
N LYS A 250 9.63 -15.49 39.36
CA LYS A 250 9.86 -15.71 37.91
C LYS A 250 11.28 -15.38 37.44
N GLY A 251 12.13 -14.82 38.28
CA GLY A 251 13.49 -14.42 37.93
C GLY A 251 13.52 -13.47 36.73
N GLU A 252 14.44 -13.70 35.81
CA GLU A 252 14.56 -12.93 34.55
C GLU A 252 13.28 -12.93 33.70
N ARG A 253 12.42 -13.96 33.82
CA ARG A 253 11.14 -14.02 33.08
C ARG A 253 10.10 -13.02 33.59
N ALA A 254 10.34 -12.36 34.71
CA ALA A 254 9.52 -11.26 35.19
C ALA A 254 9.62 -9.99 34.34
N ALA A 255 10.67 -9.86 33.51
CA ALA A 255 10.90 -8.68 32.68
C ALA A 255 9.73 -8.38 31.73
N ALA A 256 9.15 -9.40 31.06
CA ALA A 256 8.04 -9.20 30.12
C ALA A 256 6.77 -8.63 30.76
N PRO A 257 6.21 -9.19 31.85
CA PRO A 257 5.03 -8.62 32.52
C PRO A 257 5.31 -7.27 33.18
N LEU A 258 6.51 -7.06 33.74
CA LEU A 258 6.89 -5.76 34.32
C LEU A 258 7.05 -4.68 33.24
N MET A 259 7.58 -5.03 32.07
CA MET A 259 7.66 -4.12 30.93
C MET A 259 6.27 -3.60 30.54
N GLY A 260 5.24 -4.45 30.56
CA GLY A 260 3.87 -4.02 30.28
C GLY A 260 3.33 -3.01 31.29
N LEU A 261 3.67 -3.15 32.58
CA LEU A 261 3.27 -2.22 33.63
C LEU A 261 4.02 -0.89 33.54
N VAL A 262 5.34 -0.95 33.36
CA VAL A 262 6.20 0.22 33.21
C VAL A 262 5.81 1.01 31.96
N MET A 263 5.60 0.33 30.83
CA MET A 263 5.17 0.97 29.59
C MET A 263 3.76 1.54 29.68
N LYS A 264 2.91 1.11 30.63
CA LYS A 264 1.60 1.74 30.84
C LYS A 264 1.73 3.15 31.41
N GLU A 265 2.74 3.40 32.24
CA GLU A 265 3.00 4.73 32.82
C GLU A 265 3.90 5.60 31.94
N LEU A 266 4.87 4.98 31.27
CA LEU A 266 5.89 5.65 30.46
C LEU A 266 5.60 5.66 28.95
N ARG A 267 4.41 5.21 28.50
CA ARG A 267 4.06 5.15 27.07
C ARG A 267 4.26 6.51 26.40
N GLY A 268 5.06 6.54 25.34
CA GLY A 268 5.31 7.76 24.56
C GLY A 268 6.23 8.80 25.23
N LYS A 269 6.59 8.59 26.51
CA LYS A 269 7.42 9.52 27.31
C LYS A 269 8.88 9.11 27.42
N ALA A 270 9.18 7.83 27.26
CA ALA A 270 10.54 7.30 27.36
C ALA A 270 10.83 6.30 26.23
N ASP A 271 12.09 6.26 25.78
CA ASP A 271 12.55 5.28 24.79
C ASP A 271 12.45 3.86 25.37
N GLY A 272 11.77 2.96 24.67
CA GLY A 272 11.59 1.58 25.11
C GLY A 272 12.92 0.84 25.33
N ALA A 273 13.98 1.21 24.59
CA ALA A 273 15.31 0.63 24.79
C ALA A 273 15.93 1.04 26.14
N LEU A 274 15.79 2.32 26.51
CA LEU A 274 16.26 2.84 27.80
C LEU A 274 15.50 2.19 28.96
N VAL A 275 14.16 2.14 28.84
CA VAL A 275 13.29 1.50 29.84
C VAL A 275 13.66 0.02 30.02
N SER A 276 13.90 -0.71 28.92
CA SER A 276 14.29 -2.12 28.98
C SER A 276 15.65 -2.33 29.66
N ALA A 277 16.63 -1.45 29.39
CA ALA A 277 17.96 -1.53 29.99
C ALA A 277 17.90 -1.31 31.51
N ILE A 278 17.17 -0.28 31.96
CA ILE A 278 16.99 0.03 33.39
C ILE A 278 16.24 -1.10 34.09
N LEU A 279 15.16 -1.60 33.50
CA LEU A 279 14.37 -2.69 34.08
C LEU A 279 15.19 -3.97 34.28
N LYS A 280 16.01 -4.35 33.29
CA LYS A 280 16.90 -5.52 33.40
C LYS A 280 17.95 -5.34 34.49
N LYS A 281 18.56 -4.15 34.57
CA LYS A 281 19.54 -3.83 35.60
C LYS A 281 18.94 -4.00 37.00
N GLU A 282 17.71 -3.53 37.20
CA GLU A 282 17.08 -3.57 38.52
C GLU A 282 16.57 -4.95 38.92
N ILE A 283 16.08 -5.73 37.96
CA ILE A 283 15.77 -7.15 38.19
C ILE A 283 17.05 -7.90 38.60
N ASN A 284 18.17 -7.67 37.93
CA ASN A 284 19.43 -8.33 38.25
C ASN A 284 19.96 -7.93 39.63
N ASN A 285 19.83 -6.66 40.03
CA ASN A 285 20.21 -6.21 41.36
C ASN A 285 19.45 -6.99 42.45
N ILE A 286 18.13 -7.17 42.29
CA ILE A 286 17.27 -7.89 43.24
C ILE A 286 17.56 -9.40 43.25
N LEU A 287 17.98 -9.98 42.13
CA LEU A 287 18.35 -11.40 42.05
C LEU A 287 19.77 -11.70 42.55
N SER A 288 20.60 -10.66 42.67
CA SER A 288 21.98 -10.74 43.18
C SER A 288 22.07 -10.47 44.69
N GLU A 289 21.01 -9.93 45.29
CA GLU A 289 20.77 -9.81 46.74
C GLU A 289 20.16 -11.10 47.33
#